data_AF-A0A821HFD1-F1
#
_entry.id   AF-A0A821HFD1-F1
#
_cell.length_a   1.000
_cell.length_b   1.000
_cell.length_c   1.000
_cell.angle_alpha   90.00
_cell.angle_beta   90.00
_cell.angle_gamma   90.00
#
_symmetry.space_group_name_H-M   'P 1'
#
loop_
_entity.id
_entity.type
_entity.pdbx_description
1 polymer ?
#
loop_
_entity_poly.entity_id
_entity_poly.type
_entity_poly.pdbx_seq_one_letter_code
_entity_poly.pdbx_strand_id
1 'polypeptide(L)'
;MRELLPDLTKYWPTDIIHPYNGKPYEIEKPVLDSKHQHEIIHEYFWHKLSDFIPENSIVIAETGTSEFGIFNMRAPRGVTFLTQILWGSIGYSIGAALGAALAGKDKNRRVFVLVGDGSFQLVCQEVSSMLRFKTNLVIILLNNDGYTIEKLIHGRDRAYNNIQKWRYHKSFEYFGDGLKQTREQAITGFTGMVETREEFEKAMTQVLKETDKIHFVEVVMPPMDAPKSLILTIEGTREY
;
A
#
# COMPACT_ATOMS: atom_id res chain seq x y z
N MET A 1 -10.29 -21.09 -14.70
CA MET A 1 -9.00 -20.98 -13.96
C MET A 1 -8.53 -22.29 -13.33
N ARG A 2 -9.41 -23.21 -12.85
CA ARG A 2 -8.98 -24.49 -12.24
C ARG A 2 -8.11 -25.37 -13.16
N GLU A 3 -8.33 -25.31 -14.47
CA GLU A 3 -7.56 -26.11 -15.44
C GLU A 3 -6.27 -25.40 -15.89
N LEU A 4 -6.31 -24.06 -16.02
CA LEU A 4 -5.19 -23.29 -16.60
C LEU A 4 -4.11 -22.93 -15.57
N LEU A 5 -4.49 -22.67 -14.31
CA LEU A 5 -3.54 -22.24 -13.28
C LEU A 5 -2.47 -23.32 -13.01
N PRO A 6 -2.83 -24.61 -12.85
CA PRO A 6 -1.84 -25.68 -12.65
C PRO A 6 -0.85 -25.78 -13.81
N ASP A 7 -1.29 -25.62 -15.06
CA ASP A 7 -0.40 -25.67 -16.23
C ASP A 7 0.54 -24.47 -16.30
N LEU A 8 0.06 -23.27 -15.95
CA LEU A 8 0.87 -22.06 -15.90
C LEU A 8 1.89 -22.07 -14.74
N THR A 9 1.56 -22.71 -13.62
CA THR A 9 2.41 -22.71 -12.41
C THR A 9 3.22 -23.98 -12.24
N LYS A 10 3.00 -25.03 -13.06
CA LYS A 10 3.74 -26.30 -13.02
C LYS A 10 5.26 -26.13 -13.01
N TYR A 11 5.76 -25.14 -13.75
CA TYR A 11 7.19 -24.85 -13.87
C TYR A 11 7.62 -23.66 -13.00
N TRP A 12 6.70 -23.09 -12.23
CA TRP A 12 7.05 -22.02 -11.32
C TRP A 12 7.88 -22.60 -10.18
N PRO A 13 9.02 -21.97 -9.81
CA PRO A 13 9.82 -22.42 -8.69
C PRO A 13 8.99 -22.50 -7.41
N THR A 14 8.87 -23.70 -6.82
CA THR A 14 8.18 -23.89 -5.54
C THR A 14 9.05 -23.50 -4.36
N ASP A 15 10.36 -23.52 -4.55
CA ASP A 15 11.36 -23.19 -3.56
C ASP A 15 11.99 -21.82 -3.84
N ILE A 16 12.45 -21.18 -2.78
CA ILE A 16 13.21 -19.93 -2.88
C ILE A 16 14.54 -20.26 -3.56
N ILE A 17 14.72 -19.80 -4.79
CA ILE A 17 15.94 -20.08 -5.58
C ILE A 17 17.19 -19.47 -4.92
N HIS A 18 17.03 -18.35 -4.22
CA HIS A 18 18.13 -17.63 -3.57
C HIS A 18 17.76 -17.23 -2.14
N PRO A 19 17.89 -18.15 -1.16
CA PRO A 19 17.65 -17.81 0.24
C PRO A 19 18.70 -16.81 0.72
N TYR A 20 18.25 -15.68 1.25
CA TYR A 20 19.14 -14.71 1.88
C TYR A 20 19.61 -15.26 3.24
N ASN A 21 20.90 -15.62 3.30
CA ASN A 21 21.56 -16.14 4.52
C ASN A 21 22.42 -15.08 5.22
N GLY A 22 22.32 -13.82 4.80
CA GLY A 22 23.07 -12.71 5.40
C GLY A 22 22.51 -12.30 6.75
N LYS A 23 23.25 -11.44 7.48
CA LYS A 23 22.71 -10.78 8.66
C LYS A 23 21.50 -9.93 8.25
N PRO A 24 20.41 -9.90 9.05
CA PRO A 24 19.33 -8.95 8.81
C PRO A 24 19.90 -7.53 8.74
N TYR A 25 19.46 -6.75 7.76
CA TYR A 25 19.79 -5.32 7.72
C TYR A 25 19.22 -4.66 8.97
N GLU A 26 20.07 -3.94 9.71
CA GLU A 26 19.60 -3.14 10.83
C GLU A 26 18.93 -1.89 10.29
N ILE A 27 17.62 -1.79 10.53
CA ILE A 27 16.86 -0.61 10.16
C ILE A 27 17.24 0.51 11.13
N GLU A 28 17.77 1.62 10.59
CA GLU A 28 18.05 2.83 11.36
C GLU A 28 16.78 3.26 12.10
N LYS A 29 16.90 3.69 13.36
CA LYS A 29 15.74 4.24 14.05
C LYS A 29 15.31 5.53 13.36
N PRO A 30 14.00 5.80 13.25
CA PRO A 30 13.53 6.98 12.57
C PRO A 30 14.02 8.22 13.31
N VAL A 31 14.59 9.18 12.59
CA VAL A 31 14.93 10.49 13.15
C VAL A 31 13.70 11.37 13.05
N LEU A 32 12.87 11.33 14.09
CA LEU A 32 11.68 12.17 14.16
C LEU A 32 12.08 13.62 14.45
N ASP A 33 11.99 14.49 13.43
CA ASP A 33 12.18 15.93 13.61
C ASP A 33 11.12 16.49 14.57
N SER A 34 11.54 17.35 15.49
CA SER A 34 10.67 18.07 16.43
C SER A 34 9.68 18.98 15.71
N LYS A 35 9.95 19.38 14.46
CA LYS A 35 9.04 20.21 13.65
C LYS A 35 7.80 19.48 13.15
N HIS A 36 7.87 18.16 12.98
CA HIS A 36 6.79 17.36 12.36
C HIS A 36 6.18 16.35 13.34
N GLN A 37 6.16 16.66 14.64
CA GLN A 37 5.76 15.71 15.69
C GLN A 37 4.38 15.08 15.50
N HIS A 38 3.44 15.80 14.88
CA HIS A 38 2.06 15.34 14.68
C HIS A 38 1.77 14.87 13.24
N GLU A 39 2.54 15.34 12.26
CA GLU A 39 2.34 15.02 10.85
C GLU A 39 2.80 13.60 10.53
N ILE A 40 2.13 12.97 9.57
CA ILE A 40 2.51 11.68 9.03
C ILE A 40 3.51 11.93 7.89
N ILE A 41 4.79 11.70 8.17
CA ILE A 41 5.87 11.72 7.17
C ILE A 41 6.36 10.29 6.92
N HIS A 42 6.99 10.03 5.77
CA HIS A 42 7.52 8.73 5.39
C HIS A 42 8.46 8.16 6.44
N GLU A 43 9.35 8.97 7.01
CA GLU A 43 10.27 8.57 8.08
C GLU A 43 9.52 8.02 9.31
N TYR A 44 8.36 8.56 9.66
CA TYR A 44 7.53 8.00 10.74
C TYR A 44 6.71 6.80 10.26
N PHE A 45 6.05 6.94 9.12
CA PHE A 45 5.03 6.04 8.62
C PHE A 45 5.56 4.62 8.43
N TRP A 46 6.71 4.44 7.78
CA TRP A 46 7.24 3.10 7.47
C TRP A 46 7.67 2.33 8.71
N HIS A 47 8.27 3.03 9.68
CA HIS A 47 8.67 2.42 10.94
C HIS A 47 7.45 2.02 11.76
N LYS A 48 6.47 2.93 11.85
CA LYS A 48 5.25 2.67 12.63
C LYS A 48 4.36 1.62 11.98
N LEU A 49 4.25 1.60 10.66
CA LEU A 49 3.43 0.62 9.93
C LEU A 49 3.84 -0.82 10.27
N SER A 50 5.14 -1.06 10.52
CA SER A 50 5.67 -2.38 10.94
C SER A 50 4.91 -2.98 12.14
N ASP A 51 4.50 -2.14 13.09
CA ASP A 51 3.76 -2.56 14.30
C ASP A 51 2.33 -3.04 13.98
N PHE A 52 1.81 -2.66 12.82
CA PHE A 52 0.44 -2.90 12.38
C PHE A 52 0.32 -3.93 11.26
N ILE A 53 1.43 -4.55 10.84
CA ILE A 53 1.41 -5.67 9.89
C ILE A 53 1.51 -6.98 10.67
N PRO A 54 0.49 -7.86 10.61
CA PRO A 54 0.58 -9.19 11.20
C PRO A 54 1.62 -10.09 10.52
N GLU A 55 2.11 -11.09 11.25
CA GLU A 55 2.90 -12.16 10.65
C GLU A 55 2.13 -12.87 9.52
N ASN A 56 2.86 -13.40 8.54
CA ASN A 56 2.30 -14.11 7.38
C ASN A 56 1.38 -13.28 6.47
N SER A 57 1.28 -11.96 6.66
CA SER A 57 0.57 -11.07 5.74
C SER A 57 1.19 -11.01 4.34
N ILE A 58 0.42 -10.52 3.38
CA ILE A 58 0.92 -10.12 2.06
C ILE A 58 0.88 -8.59 2.03
N VAL A 59 1.99 -7.95 1.71
CA VAL A 59 2.08 -6.50 1.59
C VAL A 59 2.46 -6.16 0.15
N ILE A 60 1.67 -5.30 -0.48
CA ILE A 60 1.87 -4.89 -1.86
C ILE A 60 2.23 -3.42 -1.88
N ALA A 61 3.37 -3.09 -2.48
CA ALA A 61 3.86 -1.72 -2.59
C ALA A 61 3.79 -1.26 -4.04
N GLU A 62 3.03 -0.20 -4.28
CA GLU A 62 2.87 0.44 -5.58
C GLU A 62 4.12 1.21 -6.02
N THR A 63 4.33 1.32 -7.33
CA THR A 63 5.33 2.21 -7.91
C THR A 63 5.12 3.66 -7.43
N GLY A 64 6.21 4.30 -7.01
CA GLY A 64 6.21 5.62 -6.37
C GLY A 64 6.84 5.58 -4.98
N THR A 65 6.41 6.46 -4.08
CA THR A 65 6.99 6.52 -2.72
C THR A 65 6.77 5.22 -1.92
N SER A 66 5.73 4.43 -2.22
CA SER A 66 5.46 3.16 -1.55
C SER A 66 6.52 2.10 -1.83
N GLU A 67 6.92 1.94 -3.10
CA GLU A 67 7.93 0.97 -3.54
C GLU A 67 9.30 1.20 -2.91
N PHE A 68 9.71 2.45 -2.72
CA PHE A 68 10.98 2.77 -2.06
C PHE A 68 10.87 2.75 -0.54
N GLY A 69 9.71 3.14 -0.01
CA GLY A 69 9.48 3.25 1.41
C GLY A 69 9.28 1.92 2.13
N ILE A 70 8.77 0.90 1.44
CA ILE A 70 8.55 -0.42 2.05
C ILE A 70 9.84 -1.06 2.57
N PHE A 71 10.99 -0.72 1.98
CA PHE A 71 12.31 -1.20 2.43
C PHE A 71 12.75 -0.60 3.78
N ASN A 72 12.11 0.48 4.24
CA ASN A 72 12.35 1.06 5.56
C ASN A 72 11.48 0.41 6.66
N MET A 73 10.53 -0.46 6.27
CA MET A 73 9.67 -1.19 7.21
C MET A 73 10.38 -2.43 7.73
N ARG A 74 10.28 -2.70 9.04
CA ARG A 74 10.72 -3.97 9.61
C ARG A 74 9.68 -5.04 9.31
N ALA A 75 10.00 -5.91 8.37
CA ALA A 75 9.10 -7.00 8.00
C ALA A 75 8.86 -7.97 9.17
N PRO A 76 7.59 -8.19 9.57
CA PRO A 76 7.22 -9.31 10.43
C PRO A 76 7.55 -10.66 9.79
N ARG A 77 7.62 -11.71 10.61
CA ARG A 77 7.92 -13.06 10.14
C ARG A 77 6.89 -13.53 9.10
N GLY A 78 7.38 -14.16 8.03
CA GLY A 78 6.54 -14.80 7.02
C GLY A 78 5.79 -13.83 6.09
N VAL A 79 6.01 -12.52 6.21
CA VAL A 79 5.43 -11.55 5.27
C VAL A 79 5.95 -11.79 3.85
N THR A 80 5.06 -11.72 2.87
CA THR A 80 5.42 -11.69 1.45
C THR A 80 5.26 -10.27 0.93
N PHE A 81 6.33 -9.72 0.37
CA PHE A 81 6.28 -8.44 -0.35
C PHE A 81 6.04 -8.69 -1.84
N LEU A 82 5.06 -7.99 -2.40
CA LEU A 82 4.83 -7.94 -3.84
C LEU A 82 5.02 -6.51 -4.31
N THR A 83 5.83 -6.33 -5.35
CA THR A 83 6.07 -5.04 -5.98
C THR A 83 6.45 -5.28 -7.44
N GLN A 84 6.40 -4.23 -8.26
CA GLN A 84 6.58 -4.33 -9.71
C GLN A 84 7.76 -3.48 -10.20
N ILE A 85 8.82 -3.37 -9.40
CA ILE A 85 10.01 -2.52 -9.63
C ILE A 85 10.51 -2.52 -11.07
N LEU A 86 10.53 -3.66 -11.75
CA LEU A 86 11.06 -3.74 -13.12
C LEU A 86 10.12 -3.16 -14.18
N TRP A 87 8.81 -3.42 -14.07
CA TRP A 87 7.84 -2.97 -15.08
C TRP A 87 7.27 -1.58 -14.77
N GLY A 88 7.13 -1.24 -13.49
CA GLY A 88 6.84 0.13 -13.03
C GLY A 88 5.48 0.69 -13.46
N SER A 89 4.45 -0.14 -13.66
CA SER A 89 3.14 0.32 -14.11
C SER A 89 2.29 0.79 -12.92
N ILE A 90 2.11 2.10 -12.78
CA ILE A 90 1.22 2.68 -11.76
C ILE A 90 -0.22 2.15 -11.87
N GLY A 91 -0.83 1.86 -10.73
CA GLY A 91 -2.18 1.26 -10.60
C GLY A 91 -2.18 -0.26 -10.53
N TYR A 92 -1.06 -0.92 -10.85
CA TYR A 92 -0.89 -2.38 -10.74
C TYR A 92 -1.30 -2.91 -9.36
N SER A 93 -0.91 -2.21 -8.30
CA SER A 93 -1.03 -2.71 -6.92
C SER A 93 -2.46 -3.06 -6.53
N ILE A 94 -3.46 -2.33 -7.02
CA ILE A 94 -4.86 -2.51 -6.63
C ILE A 94 -5.44 -3.80 -7.22
N GLY A 95 -5.19 -4.06 -8.50
CA GLY A 95 -5.56 -5.34 -9.13
C GLY A 95 -4.78 -6.52 -8.55
N ALA A 96 -3.48 -6.32 -8.30
CA ALA A 96 -2.64 -7.33 -7.65
C ALA A 96 -3.14 -7.68 -6.24
N ALA A 97 -3.62 -6.69 -5.48
CA ALA A 97 -4.16 -6.88 -4.14
C ALA A 97 -5.43 -7.73 -4.14
N LEU A 98 -6.34 -7.50 -5.09
CA LEU A 98 -7.50 -8.36 -5.28
C LEU A 98 -7.07 -9.80 -5.56
N GLY A 99 -6.18 -10.01 -6.54
CA GLY A 99 -5.68 -11.35 -6.88
C GLY A 99 -5.03 -12.06 -5.69
N ALA A 100 -4.17 -11.35 -4.96
CA ALA A 100 -3.51 -11.85 -3.77
C ALA A 100 -4.49 -12.20 -2.65
N ALA A 101 -5.54 -11.41 -2.44
CA ALA A 101 -6.54 -11.66 -1.41
C ALA A 101 -7.38 -12.90 -1.73
N LEU A 102 -7.75 -13.08 -3.00
CA LEU A 102 -8.47 -14.27 -3.46
C LEU A 102 -7.63 -15.53 -3.33
N ALA A 103 -6.34 -15.48 -3.69
CA ALA A 103 -5.42 -16.61 -3.56
C ALA A 103 -4.99 -16.89 -2.11
N GLY A 104 -4.90 -15.84 -1.28
CA GLY A 104 -4.48 -15.91 0.12
C GLY A 104 -5.55 -16.39 1.09
N LYS A 105 -6.82 -16.41 0.67
CA LYS A 105 -7.98 -16.73 1.50
C LYS A 105 -7.86 -18.09 2.18
N ASP A 106 -7.45 -19.12 1.43
CA ASP A 106 -7.31 -20.50 1.95
C ASP A 106 -6.18 -20.65 2.98
N LYS A 107 -5.21 -19.73 2.97
CA LYS A 107 -4.06 -19.70 3.89
C LYS A 107 -4.23 -18.67 5.01
N ASN A 108 -5.43 -18.07 5.13
CA ASN A 108 -5.74 -17.00 6.09
C ASN A 108 -4.72 -15.84 6.07
N ARG A 109 -4.21 -15.49 4.88
CA ARG A 109 -3.22 -14.42 4.72
C ARG A 109 -3.93 -13.10 4.47
N ARG A 110 -3.80 -12.15 5.40
CA ARG A 110 -4.36 -10.80 5.22
C ARG A 110 -3.48 -9.97 4.28
N VAL A 111 -4.13 -9.27 3.36
CA VAL A 111 -3.46 -8.45 2.35
C VAL A 111 -3.56 -6.98 2.70
N PHE A 112 -2.42 -6.28 2.63
CA PHE A 112 -2.29 -4.84 2.77
C PHE A 112 -1.74 -4.28 1.47
N VAL A 113 -2.37 -3.26 0.91
CA VAL A 113 -1.90 -2.56 -0.29
C VAL A 113 -1.57 -1.12 0.04
N LEU A 114 -0.37 -0.70 -0.34
CA LEU A 114 0.17 0.64 -0.17
C LEU A 114 0.21 1.29 -1.55
N VAL A 115 -0.68 2.25 -1.77
CA VAL A 115 -0.91 2.85 -3.09
C VAL A 115 -0.86 4.38 -2.99
N GLY A 116 -0.21 5.05 -3.94
CA GLY A 116 -0.28 6.51 -4.04
C GLY A 116 -1.65 6.96 -4.58
N ASP A 117 -2.06 8.16 -4.22
CA ASP A 117 -3.29 8.80 -4.71
C ASP A 117 -3.40 8.82 -6.25
N GLY A 118 -2.32 9.18 -6.94
CA GLY A 118 -2.28 9.19 -8.40
C GLY A 118 -2.38 7.82 -9.04
N SER A 119 -1.71 6.81 -8.48
CA SER A 119 -1.79 5.42 -8.96
C SER A 119 -3.19 4.83 -8.75
N PHE A 120 -3.84 5.16 -7.62
CA PHE A 120 -5.19 4.70 -7.33
C PHE A 120 -6.20 5.18 -8.37
N GLN A 121 -6.07 6.41 -8.90
CA GLN A 121 -7.02 6.96 -9.87
C GLN A 121 -7.12 6.16 -11.18
N LEU A 122 -6.08 5.40 -11.56
CA LEU A 122 -6.09 4.62 -12.80
C LEU A 122 -6.97 3.36 -12.71
N VAL A 123 -7.08 2.77 -11.52
CA VAL A 123 -7.65 1.42 -11.32
C VAL A 123 -8.60 1.35 -10.11
N CYS A 124 -9.14 2.50 -9.67
CA CYS A 124 -10.01 2.59 -8.49
C CYS A 124 -11.26 1.70 -8.59
N GLN A 125 -11.74 1.41 -9.80
CA GLN A 125 -12.90 0.56 -10.08
C GLN A 125 -12.76 -0.87 -9.52
N GLU A 126 -11.54 -1.35 -9.30
CA GLU A 126 -11.33 -2.70 -8.75
C GLU A 126 -11.81 -2.82 -7.30
N VAL A 127 -11.98 -1.70 -6.60
CA VAL A 127 -12.64 -1.66 -5.29
C VAL A 127 -14.05 -2.29 -5.37
N SER A 128 -14.77 -2.09 -6.47
CA SER A 128 -16.07 -2.75 -6.70
C SER A 128 -15.96 -4.28 -6.68
N SER A 129 -14.93 -4.83 -7.33
CA SER A 129 -14.62 -6.26 -7.29
C SER A 129 -14.24 -6.72 -5.88
N MET A 130 -13.43 -5.95 -5.14
CA MET A 130 -13.02 -6.27 -3.76
C MET A 130 -14.24 -6.39 -2.82
N LEU A 131 -15.22 -5.49 -2.96
CA LEU A 131 -16.49 -5.56 -2.23
C LEU A 131 -17.31 -6.78 -2.65
N ARG A 132 -17.50 -6.98 -3.96
CA ARG A 132 -18.27 -8.10 -4.52
C ARG A 132 -17.74 -9.46 -4.07
N PHE A 133 -16.42 -9.62 -4.02
CA PHE A 133 -15.78 -10.89 -3.65
C PHE A 133 -15.53 -11.06 -2.14
N LYS A 134 -16.08 -10.17 -1.30
CA LYS A 134 -16.02 -10.28 0.17
C LYS A 134 -14.59 -10.39 0.69
N THR A 135 -13.71 -9.53 0.19
CA THR A 135 -12.32 -9.48 0.65
C THR A 135 -12.23 -8.80 2.02
N ASN A 136 -11.15 -9.05 2.76
CA ASN A 136 -10.80 -8.38 4.03
C ASN A 136 -9.50 -7.57 3.91
N LEU A 137 -9.28 -7.05 2.69
CA LEU A 137 -8.15 -6.23 2.29
C LEU A 137 -8.04 -4.95 3.12
N VAL A 138 -6.82 -4.48 3.36
CA VAL A 138 -6.56 -3.15 3.92
C VAL A 138 -5.93 -2.30 2.84
N ILE A 139 -6.66 -1.31 2.34
CA ILE A 139 -6.16 -0.32 1.41
C ILE A 139 -5.61 0.85 2.22
N ILE A 140 -4.30 1.09 2.10
CA ILE A 140 -3.64 2.26 2.69
C ILE A 140 -3.19 3.15 1.55
N LEU A 141 -3.94 4.24 1.34
CA LEU A 141 -3.67 5.19 0.29
C LEU A 141 -2.81 6.33 0.84
N LEU A 142 -1.67 6.60 0.21
CA LEU A 142 -0.79 7.71 0.53
C LEU A 142 -1.23 8.93 -0.28
N ASN A 143 -1.88 9.87 0.38
CA ASN A 143 -2.38 11.12 -0.21
C ASN A 143 -1.35 12.24 0.03
N ASN A 144 -0.46 12.41 -0.95
CA ASN A 144 0.58 13.45 -0.97
C ASN A 144 0.36 14.45 -2.12
N ASP A 145 -0.88 14.62 -2.58
CA ASP A 145 -1.28 15.64 -3.55
C ASP A 145 -0.55 15.52 -4.91
N GLY A 146 -0.57 14.31 -5.48
CA GLY A 146 -0.08 14.02 -6.82
C GLY A 146 1.24 13.24 -6.89
N TYR A 147 1.91 13.33 -8.04
CA TYR A 147 3.04 12.46 -8.35
C TYR A 147 4.35 12.94 -7.70
N THR A 148 4.50 12.74 -6.38
CA THR A 148 5.70 13.15 -5.63
C THR A 148 7.00 12.62 -6.23
N ILE A 149 7.03 11.38 -6.73
CA ILE A 149 8.21 10.82 -7.39
C ILE A 149 8.63 11.64 -8.61
N GLU A 150 7.68 12.02 -9.47
CA GLU A 150 7.95 12.84 -10.66
C GLU A 150 8.33 14.27 -10.29
N LYS A 151 7.72 14.85 -9.23
CA LYS A 151 8.12 16.16 -8.70
C LYS A 151 9.58 16.16 -8.24
N LEU A 152 10.10 15.01 -7.76
CA LEU A 152 11.49 14.87 -7.34
C LEU A 152 12.44 14.55 -8.50
N ILE A 153 12.01 13.75 -9.48
CA ILE A 153 12.80 13.42 -10.67
C ILE A 153 12.93 14.64 -11.59
N HIS A 154 11.81 15.16 -12.10
CA HIS A 154 11.81 16.20 -13.11
C HIS A 154 10.54 17.07 -13.06
N GLY A 155 10.76 18.37 -12.82
CA GLY A 155 9.69 19.35 -12.88
C GLY A 155 8.87 19.44 -11.61
N ARG A 156 9.54 19.79 -10.50
CA ARG A 156 8.95 19.98 -9.16
C ARG A 156 7.62 20.74 -9.17
N ASP A 157 7.56 21.83 -9.94
CA ASP A 157 6.39 22.71 -9.99
C ASP A 157 5.60 22.60 -11.30
N ARG A 158 5.80 21.53 -12.08
CA ARG A 158 5.14 21.36 -13.39
C ARG A 158 3.72 20.84 -13.20
N ALA A 159 2.80 21.45 -13.94
CA ALA A 159 1.36 21.19 -13.81
C ALA A 159 0.95 19.73 -14.07
N TYR A 160 1.71 18.97 -14.88
CA TYR A 160 1.41 17.56 -15.17
C TYR A 160 1.60 16.62 -13.96
N ASN A 161 2.29 17.08 -12.91
CA ASN A 161 2.47 16.33 -11.66
C ASN A 161 1.33 16.56 -10.66
N ASN A 162 0.41 17.48 -10.97
CA ASN A 162 -0.74 17.80 -10.15
C ASN A 162 -1.95 17.01 -10.66
N ILE A 163 -2.67 16.37 -9.75
CA ILE A 163 -3.85 15.58 -10.07
C ILE A 163 -5.08 16.15 -9.36
N GLN A 164 -6.27 15.80 -9.84
CA GLN A 164 -7.51 16.22 -9.19
C GLN A 164 -7.68 15.48 -7.85
N LYS A 165 -7.79 16.21 -6.73
CA LYS A 165 -8.07 15.61 -5.42
C LYS A 165 -9.46 14.98 -5.36
N TRP A 166 -9.54 13.77 -4.84
CA TRP A 166 -10.80 13.06 -4.56
C TRP A 166 -10.97 12.83 -3.06
N ARG A 167 -12.17 12.42 -2.65
CA ARG A 167 -12.40 11.86 -1.32
C ARG A 167 -12.18 10.36 -1.39
N TYR A 168 -10.92 9.92 -1.40
CA TYR A 168 -10.59 8.53 -1.73
C TYR A 168 -11.19 7.52 -0.75
N HIS A 169 -11.22 7.83 0.55
CA HIS A 169 -11.87 6.97 1.56
C HIS A 169 -13.37 6.74 1.31
N LYS A 170 -14.04 7.58 0.50
CA LYS A 170 -15.44 7.37 0.10
C LYS A 170 -15.63 6.34 -1.02
N SER A 171 -14.57 5.68 -1.48
CA SER A 171 -14.62 4.71 -2.58
C SER A 171 -15.59 3.56 -2.29
N PHE A 172 -15.67 3.05 -1.06
CA PHE A 172 -16.62 1.97 -0.74
C PHE A 172 -18.07 2.41 -0.91
N GLU A 173 -18.42 3.59 -0.39
CA GLU A 173 -19.74 4.20 -0.56
C GLU A 173 -20.06 4.42 -2.05
N TYR A 174 -19.11 4.98 -2.81
CA TYR A 174 -19.24 5.19 -4.24
C TYR A 174 -19.51 3.89 -5.02
N PHE A 175 -18.82 2.80 -4.67
CA PHE A 175 -19.00 1.48 -5.30
C PHE A 175 -20.14 0.63 -4.71
N GLY A 176 -21.01 1.25 -3.91
CA GLY A 176 -22.29 0.68 -3.52
C GLY A 176 -22.31 -0.01 -2.16
N ASP A 177 -21.32 0.23 -1.29
CA ASP A 177 -21.43 -0.15 0.12
C ASP A 177 -22.67 0.48 0.76
N GLY A 178 -23.37 -0.27 1.61
CA GLY A 178 -24.58 0.16 2.30
C GLY A 178 -25.89 0.13 1.47
N LEU A 179 -25.85 -0.17 0.17
CA LEU A 179 -27.07 -0.35 -0.63
C LEU A 179 -27.83 -1.62 -0.20
N LYS A 180 -29.16 -1.61 -0.30
CA LYS A 180 -29.98 -2.80 0.03
C LYS A 180 -29.64 -4.00 -0.87
N GLN A 181 -29.27 -3.72 -2.12
CA GLN A 181 -28.94 -4.68 -3.16
C GLN A 181 -27.55 -5.33 -2.96
N THR A 182 -26.70 -4.74 -2.11
CA THR A 182 -25.31 -5.16 -1.88
C THR A 182 -25.09 -5.69 -0.46
N ARG A 183 -26.15 -5.99 0.30
CA ARG A 183 -26.09 -6.48 1.68
C ARG A 183 -25.31 -7.79 1.87
N GLU A 184 -25.10 -8.54 0.80
CA GLU A 184 -24.26 -9.74 0.81
C GLU A 184 -22.85 -9.46 0.23
N GLN A 185 -22.27 -8.28 0.40
CA GLN A 185 -20.89 -7.96 0.01
C GLN A 185 -19.91 -8.07 1.18
N ALA A 186 -18.67 -7.62 0.96
CA ALA A 186 -17.68 -7.44 2.02
C ALA A 186 -18.26 -6.59 3.16
N ILE A 187 -17.89 -6.92 4.40
CA ILE A 187 -18.22 -6.09 5.55
C ILE A 187 -17.17 -4.97 5.59
N THR A 188 -17.62 -3.72 5.56
CA THR A 188 -16.73 -2.56 5.66
C THR A 188 -16.41 -2.25 7.12
N GLY A 189 -15.12 -2.07 7.41
CA GLY A 189 -14.62 -1.64 8.71
C GLY A 189 -14.28 -0.15 8.68
N PHE A 190 -13.16 0.23 9.29
CA PHE A 190 -12.62 1.59 9.16
C PHE A 190 -12.52 2.06 7.69
N THR A 191 -13.14 3.21 7.43
CA THR A 191 -13.02 4.00 6.19
C THR A 191 -12.84 5.46 6.63
N GLY A 192 -11.68 6.04 6.37
CA GLY A 192 -11.45 7.43 6.76
C GLY A 192 -10.13 8.00 6.28
N MET A 193 -10.08 9.33 6.32
CA MET A 193 -8.87 10.11 6.18
C MET A 193 -8.22 10.29 7.55
N VAL A 194 -6.90 10.15 7.61
CA VAL A 194 -6.07 10.39 8.80
C VAL A 194 -4.99 11.41 8.44
N GLU A 195 -4.88 12.46 9.26
CA GLU A 195 -3.98 13.60 9.02
C GLU A 195 -2.88 13.66 10.08
N THR A 196 -3.10 13.00 11.21
CA THR A 196 -2.13 12.95 12.31
C THR A 196 -1.68 11.54 12.66
N ARG A 197 -0.49 11.45 13.26
CA ARG A 197 0.06 10.18 13.79
C ARG A 197 -0.92 9.47 14.74
N GLU A 198 -1.58 10.22 15.63
CA GLU A 198 -2.56 9.67 16.57
C GLU A 198 -3.77 9.06 15.85
N GLU A 199 -4.31 9.77 14.86
CA GLU A 199 -5.42 9.27 14.05
C GLU A 199 -5.04 8.01 13.28
N PHE A 200 -3.84 7.98 12.69
CA PHE A 200 -3.32 6.80 12.00
C PHE A 200 -3.19 5.61 12.93
N GLU A 201 -2.58 5.79 14.11
CA GLU A 201 -2.43 4.70 15.08
C GLU A 201 -3.78 4.18 15.59
N LYS A 202 -4.74 5.08 15.83
CA LYS A 202 -6.10 4.72 16.22
C LYS A 202 -6.83 3.94 15.12
N ALA A 203 -6.72 4.40 13.87
CA ALA A 203 -7.30 3.74 12.71
C ALA A 203 -6.71 2.33 12.53
N MET A 204 -5.39 2.20 12.56
CA MET A 204 -4.72 0.90 12.41
C MET A 204 -5.01 -0.05 13.58
N THR A 205 -5.13 0.47 14.80
CA THR A 205 -5.57 -0.32 15.96
C THR A 205 -6.98 -0.90 15.75
N GLN A 206 -7.89 -0.13 15.14
CA GLN A 206 -9.22 -0.64 14.78
C GLN A 206 -9.12 -1.69 13.66
N VAL A 207 -8.35 -1.41 12.60
CA VAL A 207 -8.13 -2.34 11.48
C VAL A 207 -7.67 -3.71 11.97
N LEU A 208 -6.76 -3.75 12.96
CA LEU A 208 -6.27 -5.00 13.53
C LEU A 208 -7.31 -5.77 14.35
N LYS A 209 -8.29 -5.09 14.95
CA LYS A 209 -9.39 -5.74 15.68
C LYS A 209 -10.44 -6.33 14.75
N GLU A 210 -10.61 -5.76 13.56
CA GLU A 210 -11.66 -6.10 12.59
C GLU A 210 -11.09 -6.91 11.41
N THR A 211 -10.52 -8.08 11.70
CA THR A 211 -9.76 -8.87 10.70
C THR A 211 -10.60 -9.44 9.55
N ASP A 212 -11.91 -9.53 9.72
CA ASP A 212 -12.89 -10.03 8.75
C ASP A 212 -13.44 -8.95 7.82
N LYS A 213 -13.02 -7.69 8.00
CA LYS A 213 -13.51 -6.53 7.26
C LYS A 213 -12.51 -5.99 6.27
N ILE A 214 -13.03 -5.38 5.20
CA ILE A 214 -12.26 -4.55 4.28
C ILE A 214 -12.14 -3.14 4.85
N HIS A 215 -10.97 -2.51 4.68
CA HIS A 215 -10.67 -1.19 5.23
C HIS A 215 -10.08 -0.26 4.19
N PHE A 216 -10.35 1.03 4.36
CA PHE A 216 -9.74 2.11 3.59
C PHE A 216 -9.15 3.16 4.54
N VAL A 217 -7.83 3.29 4.54
CA VAL A 217 -7.10 4.29 5.32
C VAL A 217 -6.46 5.26 4.34
N GLU A 218 -7.02 6.45 4.23
CA GLU A 218 -6.45 7.55 3.44
C GLU A 218 -5.49 8.34 4.33
N VAL A 219 -4.19 8.21 4.09
CA VAL A 219 -3.11 8.79 4.90
C VAL A 219 -2.63 10.07 4.24
N VAL A 220 -2.90 11.23 4.86
CA VAL A 220 -2.44 12.52 4.34
C VAL A 220 -0.97 12.72 4.70
N MET A 221 -0.16 13.09 3.71
CA MET A 221 1.27 13.29 3.83
C MET A 221 1.69 14.60 3.14
N PRO A 222 2.79 15.25 3.57
CA PRO A 222 3.31 16.43 2.89
C PRO A 222 3.72 16.13 1.43
N PRO A 223 3.38 16.99 0.44
CA PRO A 223 3.56 16.66 -0.98
C PRO A 223 4.98 16.43 -1.48
N MET A 224 5.97 16.93 -0.75
CA MET A 224 7.40 16.84 -1.09
C MET A 224 8.18 15.96 -0.12
N ASP A 225 7.50 15.35 0.84
CA ASP A 225 8.10 14.34 1.70
C ASP A 225 8.25 13.03 0.92
N ALA A 226 9.38 12.35 1.09
CA ALA A 226 9.68 11.11 0.37
C ALA A 226 10.64 10.23 1.17
N PRO A 227 10.64 8.90 0.94
CA PRO A 227 11.61 8.01 1.55
C PRO A 227 13.05 8.40 1.17
N LYS A 228 13.98 8.32 2.14
CA LYS A 228 15.42 8.55 1.93
C LYS A 228 16.00 7.73 0.77
N SER A 229 15.58 6.47 0.63
CA SER A 229 15.99 5.58 -0.47
C SER A 229 15.60 6.11 -1.85
N LEU A 230 14.41 6.73 -1.97
CA LEU A 230 13.97 7.37 -3.22
C LEU A 230 14.85 8.59 -3.53
N ILE A 231 15.08 9.45 -2.54
CA ILE A 231 15.91 10.65 -2.70
C ILE A 231 17.31 10.27 -3.19
N LEU A 232 17.96 9.31 -2.53
CA LEU A 232 19.29 8.83 -2.91
C LEU A 232 19.32 8.22 -4.32
N THR A 233 18.28 7.49 -4.70
CA THR A 233 18.17 6.91 -6.06
C THR A 233 18.04 8.00 -7.12
N ILE A 234 17.27 9.04 -6.85
CA ILE A 234 17.12 10.19 -7.75
C ILE A 234 18.44 10.97 -7.85
N GLU A 235 19.13 11.20 -6.74
CA GLU A 235 20.43 11.86 -6.74
C GLU A 235 21.46 11.07 -7.56
N GLY A 236 21.54 9.76 -7.36
CA GLY A 236 22.45 8.89 -8.11
C GLY A 236 22.14 8.74 -9.59
N THR A 237 20.91 9.04 -10.03
CA THR A 237 20.51 8.98 -11.45
C THR A 237 20.70 10.32 -12.18
N ARG A 238 20.87 11.43 -11.46
CA ARG A 238 21.15 12.76 -12.04
C ARG A 238 22.58 12.93 -12.55
N GLU A 239 23.48 12.01 -12.20
CA GLU A 239 24.89 12.03 -12.64
C GLU A 239 25.12 11.35 -14.01
N TYR A 240 24.05 10.86 -14.65
CA TYR A 240 24.04 10.29 -16.00
C TYR A 240 23.16 11.11 -16.95
#